data_AF-J6DFU6-F1
#
_entry.id   AF-J6DFU6-F1
#
_cell.length_a   1.000
_cell.length_b   1.000
_cell.length_c   1.000
_cell.angle_alpha   90.00
_cell.angle_beta   90.00
_cell.angle_gamma   90.00
#
_symmetry.space_group_name_H-M   'P 1'
#
loop_
_entity.id
_entity.type
_entity.pdbx_description
1 polymer ?
#
loop_
_entity_poly.entity_id
_entity_poly.type
_entity_poly.pdbx_seq_one_letter_code
_entity_poly.pdbx_strand_id
1 'polypeptide(L)'
;MVETRNGVGTTVTGVDFQEFKDVYAFRLKLSEMIGDFGRPERVSRSLNEIEALIPRVEALLQSRDFEQFWQINHELHFAVNALIGNSAMRDSHDQLYFQASRVWYTFVDRMWDDEVRFLKEELDELCRALRAGDLKAVGFVQRNYISYGLSRVARYISAG
;
A
#
# COMPACT_ATOMS: atom_id res chain seq x y z
N MET A 1 37.16 8.49 8.95
CA MET A 1 36.81 9.57 8.00
C MET A 1 35.60 10.27 8.59
N VAL A 2 35.77 11.50 9.06
CA VAL A 2 34.71 12.28 9.71
C VAL A 2 34.18 13.24 8.64
N GLU A 3 32.90 13.12 8.29
CA GLU A 3 32.23 14.09 7.43
C GLU A 3 31.48 15.10 8.30
N THR A 4 31.96 16.34 8.29
CA THR A 4 31.31 17.49 8.89
C THR A 4 30.23 18.00 7.95
N ARG A 5 28.95 17.91 8.35
CA ARG A 5 27.82 18.57 7.67
C ARG A 5 27.58 19.94 8.30
N ASN A 6 27.96 21.00 7.60
CA ASN A 6 27.55 22.37 7.91
C ASN A 6 26.65 22.92 6.80
N GLY A 7 25.53 23.54 7.17
CA GLY A 7 24.86 24.56 6.34
C GLY A 7 23.40 24.26 6.00
N VAL A 8 22.51 25.04 6.60
CA VAL A 8 21.05 24.97 6.59
C VAL A 8 20.45 25.49 5.28
N GLY A 9 19.44 24.78 4.75
CA GLY A 9 18.57 25.20 3.65
C GLY A 9 17.84 23.98 3.06
N THR A 10 16.52 23.93 3.14
CA THR A 10 15.64 22.79 2.82
C THR A 10 15.87 22.23 1.41
N THR A 11 16.47 21.03 1.29
CA THR A 11 16.58 20.28 0.03
C THR A 11 15.61 19.12 0.03
N VAL A 12 14.46 19.30 -0.64
CA VAL A 12 13.51 18.24 -1.00
C VAL A 12 13.51 18.11 -2.53
N THR A 13 14.65 17.85 -3.19
CA THR A 13 14.68 17.96 -4.66
C THR A 13 15.80 17.17 -5.35
N GLY A 14 15.92 15.86 -5.08
CA GLY A 14 16.74 15.02 -5.98
C GLY A 14 16.76 13.53 -5.68
N VAL A 15 16.85 13.16 -4.40
CA VAL A 15 17.02 11.74 -4.00
C VAL A 15 15.68 11.03 -3.76
N ASP A 16 14.61 11.75 -3.38
CA ASP A 16 13.37 11.08 -2.94
C ASP A 16 12.49 10.60 -4.12
N PHE A 17 12.40 11.35 -5.23
CA PHE A 17 11.41 11.01 -6.27
C PHE A 17 11.83 9.86 -7.19
N GLN A 18 13.12 9.76 -7.54
CA GLN A 18 13.60 8.63 -8.34
C GLN A 18 13.58 7.34 -7.51
N GLU A 19 14.01 7.40 -6.25
CA GLU A 19 13.91 6.28 -5.32
C GLU A 19 12.45 5.86 -5.10
N PHE A 20 11.53 6.82 -4.94
CA PHE A 20 10.09 6.55 -4.86
C PHE A 20 9.55 5.85 -6.11
N LYS A 21 9.94 6.29 -7.31
CA LYS A 21 9.55 5.62 -8.56
C LYS A 21 10.08 4.18 -8.63
N ASP A 22 11.32 3.96 -8.25
CA ASP A 22 11.95 2.64 -8.28
C ASP A 22 11.27 1.70 -7.27
N VAL A 23 10.97 2.19 -6.07
CA VAL A 23 10.18 1.47 -5.05
C VAL A 23 8.82 1.08 -5.60
N TYR A 24 8.07 2.02 -6.21
CA TYR A 24 6.75 1.70 -6.77
C TYR A 24 6.82 0.74 -7.96
N ALA A 25 7.78 0.91 -8.86
CA ALA A 25 7.99 0.01 -9.99
C ALA A 25 8.24 -1.42 -9.50
N PHE A 26 9.05 -1.59 -8.46
CA PHE A 26 9.30 -2.91 -7.88
C PHE A 26 8.09 -3.46 -7.13
N ARG A 27 7.39 -2.63 -6.35
CA ARG A 27 6.13 -3.03 -5.67
C ARG A 27 5.10 -3.57 -6.65
N LEU A 28 4.89 -2.90 -7.79
CA LEU A 28 3.96 -3.36 -8.83
C LEU A 28 4.31 -4.77 -9.32
N LYS A 29 5.60 -5.05 -9.54
CA LYS A 29 6.06 -6.38 -9.98
C LYS A 29 5.99 -7.43 -8.88
N LEU A 30 6.29 -7.07 -7.64
CA LEU A 30 6.10 -7.98 -6.52
C LEU A 30 4.63 -8.35 -6.33
N SER A 31 3.71 -7.40 -6.43
CA SER A 31 2.28 -7.68 -6.32
C SER A 31 1.80 -8.70 -7.37
N GLU A 32 2.27 -8.59 -8.62
CA GLU A 32 1.97 -9.56 -9.69
C GLU A 32 2.43 -11.00 -9.33
N MET A 33 3.51 -11.14 -8.55
CA MET A 33 4.08 -12.43 -8.15
C MET A 33 3.40 -13.07 -6.93
N ILE A 34 2.46 -12.39 -6.25
CA ILE A 34 1.82 -12.89 -5.02
C ILE A 34 1.16 -14.25 -5.29
N GLY A 35 0.47 -14.40 -6.42
CA GLY A 35 -0.22 -15.65 -6.78
C GLY A 35 0.72 -16.82 -7.05
N ASP A 36 1.96 -16.56 -7.47
CA ASP A 36 2.95 -17.61 -7.78
C ASP A 36 3.59 -18.19 -6.51
N PHE A 37 3.63 -17.39 -5.44
CA PHE A 37 4.15 -17.78 -4.13
C PHE A 37 3.06 -17.87 -3.07
N GLY A 38 1.79 -18.00 -3.45
CA GLY A 38 0.67 -17.94 -2.52
C GLY A 38 0.65 -19.04 -1.44
N ARG A 39 0.00 -18.76 -0.30
CA ARG A 39 -0.34 -19.69 0.78
C ARG A 39 -1.85 -19.93 0.85
N PRO A 40 -2.39 -20.92 0.12
CA PRO A 40 -3.83 -21.20 0.11
C PRO A 40 -4.41 -21.44 1.51
N GLU A 41 -3.65 -22.03 2.42
CA GLU A 41 -4.04 -22.28 3.81
C GLU A 41 -4.26 -21.01 4.64
N ARG A 42 -3.79 -19.85 4.16
CA ARG A 42 -3.97 -18.54 4.80
C ARG A 42 -5.21 -17.78 4.31
N VAL A 43 -5.81 -18.19 3.19
CA VAL A 43 -6.90 -17.47 2.51
C VAL A 43 -8.05 -17.14 3.45
N SER A 44 -8.61 -18.14 4.15
CA SER A 44 -9.77 -17.92 5.03
C SER A 44 -9.48 -16.95 6.17
N ARG A 45 -8.25 -16.96 6.69
CA ARG A 45 -7.86 -16.05 7.77
C ARG A 45 -7.65 -14.63 7.25
N SER A 46 -6.92 -14.46 6.15
CA SER A 46 -6.74 -13.14 5.53
C SER A 46 -8.07 -12.54 5.06
N LEU A 47 -9.01 -13.37 4.58
CA LEU A 47 -10.36 -12.91 4.23
C LEU A 47 -11.07 -12.32 5.44
N ASN A 48 -11.12 -13.06 6.57
CA ASN A 48 -11.75 -12.57 7.79
C ASN A 48 -11.09 -11.27 8.31
N GLU A 49 -9.76 -11.21 8.26
CA GLU A 49 -8.98 -10.03 8.65
C GLU A 49 -9.34 -8.81 7.77
N ILE A 50 -9.46 -8.99 6.45
CA ILE A 50 -9.80 -7.92 5.50
C ILE A 50 -11.28 -7.51 5.60
N GLU A 51 -12.20 -8.47 5.75
CA GLU A 51 -13.64 -8.18 5.91
C GLU A 51 -13.92 -7.34 7.16
N ALA A 52 -13.15 -7.56 8.24
CA ALA A 52 -13.26 -6.77 9.47
C ALA A 52 -12.85 -5.30 9.29
N LEU A 53 -12.09 -4.96 8.24
CA LEU A 53 -11.68 -3.59 7.94
C LEU A 53 -12.76 -2.76 7.24
N ILE A 54 -13.69 -3.43 6.54
CA ILE A 54 -14.75 -2.77 5.75
C ILE A 54 -15.57 -1.76 6.57
N PRO A 55 -16.19 -2.13 7.71
CA PRO A 55 -16.98 -1.17 8.49
C PRO A 55 -16.15 0.00 9.04
N ARG A 56 -14.85 -0.22 9.29
CA ARG A 56 -13.94 0.83 9.77
C ARG A 56 -13.65 1.84 8.68
N VAL A 57 -13.42 1.39 7.44
CA VAL A 57 -13.19 2.30 6.32
C VAL A 57 -14.48 3.04 5.92
N GLU A 58 -15.64 2.42 6.07
CA GLU A 58 -16.93 3.08 5.84
C GLU A 58 -17.16 4.23 6.82
N ALA A 59 -16.73 4.09 8.07
CA ALA A 59 -16.76 5.20 9.04
C ALA A 59 -15.90 6.39 8.61
N LEU A 60 -14.76 6.14 7.95
CA LEU A 60 -13.87 7.19 7.42
C LEU A 60 -14.48 8.01 6.28
N LEU A 61 -15.56 7.54 5.64
CA LEU A 61 -16.30 8.33 4.67
C LEU A 61 -17.06 9.50 5.33
N GLN A 62 -17.31 9.40 6.63
CA GLN A 62 -18.02 10.42 7.42
C GLN A 62 -17.10 11.17 8.39
N SER A 63 -15.89 10.65 8.68
CA SER A 63 -14.93 11.28 9.58
C SER A 63 -13.50 11.25 9.02
N ARG A 64 -12.78 12.36 9.18
CA ARG A 64 -11.35 12.45 8.82
C ARG A 64 -10.46 11.98 9.96
N ASP A 65 -10.46 10.68 10.20
CA ASP A 65 -9.62 10.04 11.22
C ASP A 65 -8.36 9.41 10.58
N PHE A 66 -7.28 10.19 10.52
CA PHE A 66 -6.02 9.75 9.95
C PHE A 66 -5.42 8.55 10.69
N GLU A 67 -5.62 8.46 12.01
CA GLU A 67 -5.08 7.37 12.81
C GLU A 67 -5.71 6.04 12.42
N GLN A 68 -7.04 6.02 12.33
CA GLN A 68 -7.76 4.85 11.84
C GLN A 68 -7.40 4.51 10.40
N PHE A 69 -7.23 5.52 9.53
CA PHE A 69 -6.79 5.27 8.16
C PHE A 69 -5.43 4.54 8.11
N TRP A 70 -4.46 4.96 8.93
CA TRP A 70 -3.16 4.27 9.02
C TRP A 70 -3.29 2.86 9.54
N GLN A 71 -4.05 2.65 10.62
CA GLN A 71 -4.26 1.33 11.20
C GLN A 71 -4.86 0.36 10.17
N ILE A 72 -5.89 0.79 9.42
CA ILE A 72 -6.51 -0.02 8.37
C ILE A 72 -5.51 -0.40 7.28
N ASN A 73 -4.70 0.55 6.79
CA ASN A 73 -3.71 0.25 5.76
C ASN A 73 -2.63 -0.72 6.25
N HIS A 74 -2.18 -0.60 7.49
CA HIS A 74 -1.21 -1.50 8.09
C HIS A 74 -1.79 -2.91 8.24
N GLU A 75 -3.00 -3.04 8.78
CA GLU A 75 -3.68 -4.31 8.94
C GLU A 75 -3.95 -4.98 7.58
N LEU A 76 -4.39 -4.21 6.58
CA LEU A 76 -4.56 -4.68 5.20
C LEU A 76 -3.25 -5.23 4.63
N HIS A 77 -2.17 -4.45 4.74
CA HIS A 77 -0.86 -4.86 4.27
C HIS A 77 -0.41 -6.17 4.91
N PHE A 78 -0.53 -6.30 6.24
CA PHE A 78 -0.15 -7.55 6.92
C PHE A 78 -1.02 -8.74 6.54
N ALA A 79 -2.32 -8.55 6.35
CA ALA A 79 -3.24 -9.61 5.91
C ALA A 79 -2.87 -10.13 4.51
N VAL A 80 -2.51 -9.24 3.59
CA VAL A 80 -2.03 -9.59 2.24
C VAL A 80 -0.64 -10.22 2.30
N ASN A 81 0.30 -9.63 3.04
CA ASN A 81 1.68 -10.12 3.17
C ASN A 81 1.73 -11.54 3.75
N ALA A 82 0.80 -11.88 4.64
CA ALA A 82 0.66 -13.23 5.20
C ALA A 82 0.25 -14.30 4.17
N LEU A 83 -0.31 -13.90 3.01
CA LEU A 83 -0.61 -14.81 1.89
C LEU A 83 0.64 -15.18 1.10
N ILE A 84 1.75 -14.45 1.25
CA ILE A 84 2.99 -14.72 0.51
C ILE A 84 3.77 -15.82 1.24
N GLY A 85 4.07 -16.89 0.52
CA GLY A 85 4.72 -18.09 1.03
C GLY A 85 6.23 -18.03 1.10
N ASN A 86 6.82 -17.38 0.11
CA ASN A 86 8.25 -17.13 0.03
C ASN A 86 8.67 -16.04 1.04
N SER A 87 9.60 -16.36 1.94
CA SER A 87 10.03 -15.42 2.99
C SER A 87 10.75 -14.20 2.44
N ALA A 88 11.67 -14.38 1.49
CA ALA A 88 12.41 -13.26 0.90
C ALA A 88 11.48 -12.27 0.19
N MET A 89 10.46 -12.78 -0.51
CA MET A 89 9.43 -11.96 -1.12
C MET A 89 8.59 -11.23 -0.07
N ARG A 90 8.19 -11.92 1.01
CA ARG A 90 7.43 -11.32 2.11
C ARG A 90 8.20 -10.16 2.77
N ASP A 91 9.48 -10.37 3.05
CA ASP A 91 10.33 -9.36 3.68
C ASP A 91 10.52 -8.15 2.75
N SER A 92 10.72 -8.40 1.45
CA SER A 92 10.82 -7.34 0.43
C SER A 92 9.51 -6.55 0.29
N HIS A 93 8.38 -7.25 0.22
CA HIS A 93 7.05 -6.65 0.14
C HIS A 93 6.76 -5.77 1.37
N ASP A 94 7.12 -6.24 2.57
CA ASP A 94 6.99 -5.51 3.83
C ASP A 94 7.85 -4.24 3.86
N GLN A 95 9.15 -4.38 3.57
CA GLN A 95 10.08 -3.26 3.56
C GLN A 95 9.64 -2.15 2.59
N LEU A 96 9.25 -2.53 1.36
CA LEU A 96 8.86 -1.57 0.33
C LEU A 96 7.55 -0.85 0.66
N TYR A 97 6.62 -1.52 1.35
CA TYR A 97 5.41 -0.89 1.86
C TYR A 97 5.74 0.24 2.83
N PHE A 98 6.62 0.00 3.82
CA PHE A 98 7.02 1.03 4.78
C PHE A 98 7.84 2.15 4.14
N GLN A 99 8.64 1.86 3.13
CA GLN A 99 9.35 2.89 2.36
C GLN A 99 8.37 3.79 1.59
N ALA A 100 7.41 3.18 0.89
CA ALA A 100 6.43 3.90 0.08
C ALA A 100 5.42 4.72 0.91
N SER A 101 5.00 4.20 2.07
CA SER A 101 3.97 4.83 2.90
C SER A 101 4.42 6.19 3.44
N ARG A 102 5.70 6.35 3.80
CA ARG A 102 6.28 7.61 4.30
C ARG A 102 6.06 8.80 3.36
N VAL A 103 6.31 8.60 2.06
CA VAL A 103 6.13 9.65 1.05
C VAL A 103 4.65 9.90 0.81
N TRP A 104 3.87 8.83 0.66
CA TRP A 104 2.44 8.90 0.38
C TRP A 104 1.66 9.63 1.49
N TYR A 105 2.04 9.46 2.76
CA TYR A 105 1.43 10.15 3.89
C TYR A 105 1.61 11.67 3.88
N THR A 106 2.58 12.20 3.13
CA THR A 106 2.74 13.66 2.97
C THR A 106 1.60 14.26 2.13
N PHE A 107 0.92 13.44 1.32
CA PHE A 107 -0.08 13.90 0.37
C PHE A 107 -1.51 13.52 0.75
N VAL A 108 -1.72 12.51 1.61
CA VAL A 108 -3.04 11.92 1.91
C VAL A 108 -4.10 12.96 2.30
N ASP A 109 -3.75 13.98 3.10
CA ASP A 109 -4.68 15.03 3.53
C ASP A 109 -5.31 15.79 2.35
N ARG A 110 -4.54 16.00 1.28
CA ARG A 110 -5.00 16.70 0.06
C ARG A 110 -5.91 15.85 -0.82
N MET A 111 -5.94 14.54 -0.60
CA MET A 111 -6.62 13.54 -1.42
C MET A 111 -7.55 12.63 -0.60
N TRP A 112 -7.91 13.06 0.62
CA TRP A 112 -8.62 12.24 1.60
C TRP A 112 -9.84 11.49 1.04
N ASP A 113 -10.77 12.23 0.43
CA ASP A 113 -12.05 11.67 -0.03
C ASP A 113 -11.85 10.62 -1.14
N ASP A 114 -10.81 10.76 -1.96
CA ASP A 114 -10.43 9.76 -2.96
C ASP A 114 -9.73 8.58 -2.29
N GLU A 115 -8.80 8.81 -1.36
CA GLU A 115 -8.04 7.73 -0.72
C GLU A 115 -8.91 6.79 0.10
N VAL A 116 -9.88 7.32 0.87
CA VAL A 116 -10.83 6.48 1.61
C VAL A 116 -11.68 5.65 0.66
N ARG A 117 -12.12 6.24 -0.47
CA ARG A 117 -12.93 5.54 -1.48
C ARG A 117 -12.14 4.41 -2.14
N PHE A 118 -10.92 4.68 -2.60
CA PHE A 118 -10.08 3.67 -3.22
C PHE A 118 -9.70 2.56 -2.23
N LEU A 119 -9.46 2.88 -0.96
CA LEU A 119 -9.21 1.87 0.06
C LEU A 119 -10.43 0.95 0.27
N LYS A 120 -11.65 1.52 0.28
CA LYS A 120 -12.89 0.71 0.33
C LYS A 120 -13.02 -0.22 -0.87
N GLU A 121 -12.78 0.30 -2.06
CA GLU A 121 -12.86 -0.47 -3.31
C GLU A 121 -11.80 -1.60 -3.33
N GLU A 122 -10.59 -1.33 -2.85
CA GLU A 122 -9.52 -2.35 -2.71
C GLU A 122 -9.96 -3.49 -1.79
N LEU A 123 -10.48 -3.17 -0.60
CA LEU A 123 -10.96 -4.16 0.35
C LEU A 123 -12.05 -5.05 -0.27
N ASP A 124 -13.00 -4.46 -1.00
CA ASP A 124 -14.08 -5.20 -1.65
C ASP A 124 -13.60 -6.11 -2.79
N GLU A 125 -12.61 -5.68 -3.57
CA GLU A 125 -12.01 -6.48 -4.63
C GLU A 125 -11.14 -7.62 -4.06
N LEU A 126 -10.37 -7.36 -3.01
CA LEU A 126 -9.60 -8.38 -2.31
C LEU A 126 -10.50 -9.44 -1.69
N CYS A 127 -11.61 -9.03 -1.06
CA CYS A 127 -12.60 -9.99 -0.53
C CYS A 127 -13.18 -10.86 -1.64
N ARG A 128 -13.50 -10.29 -2.81
CA ARG A 128 -13.99 -11.05 -3.97
C ARG A 128 -12.96 -12.06 -4.46
N ALA A 129 -11.70 -11.65 -4.62
CA ALA A 129 -10.62 -12.53 -5.04
C ALA A 129 -10.36 -13.68 -4.04
N LEU A 130 -10.34 -13.36 -2.74
CA LEU A 130 -10.12 -14.35 -1.68
C LEU A 130 -11.27 -15.35 -1.54
N ARG A 131 -12.53 -14.89 -1.65
CA ARG A 131 -13.70 -15.80 -1.67
C ARG A 131 -13.69 -16.75 -2.87
N ALA A 132 -13.13 -16.31 -3.99
CA ALA A 132 -12.91 -17.16 -5.16
C ALA A 132 -11.70 -18.11 -5.02
N GLY A 133 -10.88 -17.95 -3.97
CA GLY A 133 -9.63 -18.68 -3.80
C GLY A 133 -8.54 -18.30 -4.82
N ASP A 134 -8.69 -17.16 -5.50
CA ASP A 134 -7.80 -16.74 -6.57
C ASP A 134 -6.70 -15.80 -6.06
N LEU A 135 -5.58 -16.38 -5.65
CA LEU A 135 -4.42 -15.63 -5.16
C LEU A 135 -3.69 -14.86 -6.28
N LYS A 136 -3.88 -15.23 -7.55
CA LYS A 136 -3.37 -14.42 -8.67
C LYS A 136 -4.19 -13.14 -8.79
N ALA A 137 -5.51 -13.24 -8.69
CA ALA A 137 -6.38 -12.06 -8.63
C ALA A 137 -6.03 -11.15 -7.45
N VAL A 138 -5.75 -11.69 -6.26
CA VAL A 138 -5.25 -10.88 -5.11
C VAL A 138 -4.03 -10.05 -5.48
N GLY A 139 -3.04 -10.66 -6.16
CA GLY A 139 -1.84 -9.98 -6.62
C GLY A 139 -2.13 -8.85 -7.62
N PHE A 140 -3.03 -9.09 -8.58
CA PHE A 140 -3.42 -8.07 -9.55
C PHE A 140 -4.24 -6.93 -8.94
N VAL A 141 -5.11 -7.22 -7.96
CA VAL A 141 -5.84 -6.19 -7.21
C VAL A 141 -4.83 -5.27 -6.52
N GLN A 142 -3.92 -5.81 -5.72
CA GLN A 142 -2.84 -5.05 -5.06
C GLN A 142 -2.04 -4.18 -6.05
N ARG A 143 -1.62 -4.77 -7.17
CA ARG A 143 -0.91 -4.05 -8.23
C ARG A 143 -1.74 -2.87 -8.76
N ASN A 144 -3.03 -3.05 -8.99
CA ASN A 144 -3.90 -1.99 -9.50
C ASN A 144 -4.02 -0.83 -8.51
N TYR A 145 -4.28 -1.11 -7.23
CA TYR A 145 -4.44 -0.06 -6.22
C TYR A 145 -3.13 0.67 -5.89
N ILE A 146 -1.98 -0.01 -5.93
CA ILE A 146 -0.67 0.65 -5.89
C ILE A 146 -0.48 1.59 -7.09
N SER A 147 -0.86 1.15 -8.29
CA SER A 147 -0.78 1.97 -9.51
C SER A 147 -1.71 3.19 -9.46
N TYR A 148 -2.91 3.03 -8.90
CA TYR A 148 -3.87 4.13 -8.72
C TYR A 148 -3.35 5.15 -7.70
N GLY A 149 -2.81 4.69 -6.57
CA GLY A 149 -2.16 5.55 -5.57
C GLY A 149 -0.99 6.34 -6.14
N LEU A 150 -0.11 5.70 -6.91
CA LEU A 150 0.99 6.38 -7.60
C LEU A 150 0.50 7.49 -8.53
N SER A 151 -0.54 7.18 -9.32
CA SER A 151 -1.12 8.14 -10.27
C SER A 151 -1.72 9.35 -9.57
N ARG A 152 -2.32 9.18 -8.38
CA ARG A 152 -2.83 10.29 -7.57
C ARG A 152 -1.70 11.12 -6.99
N VAL A 153 -0.68 10.51 -6.39
CA VAL A 153 0.48 11.23 -5.83
C VAL A 153 1.23 12.02 -6.92
N ALA A 154 1.39 11.45 -8.11
CA ALA A 154 2.08 12.11 -9.23
C ALA A 154 1.44 13.45 -9.64
N ARG A 155 0.10 13.59 -9.50
CA ARG A 155 -0.63 14.84 -9.77
C ARG A 155 -0.22 15.96 -8.81
N TYR A 156 0.12 15.64 -7.57
CA TYR A 156 0.53 16.61 -6.56
C TYR A 156 2.03 16.93 -6.60
N ILE A 157 2.85 15.95 -6.99
CA ILE A 157 4.30 16.16 -7.15
C ILE A 157 4.60 17.01 -8.39
N SER A 158 3.81 16.86 -9.46
CA SER A 158 4.03 17.62 -10.71
C SER A 158 3.43 19.03 -10.70
N ALA A 159 2.61 19.34 -9.69
CA ALA A 159 1.90 20.62 -9.55
C ALA A 159 2.51 21.54 -8.48
N GLY A 160 3.60 21.14 -7.83
CA GLY A 160 4.37 21.93 -6.86
C GLY A 160 5.77 22.21 -7.37
#